data_AF-A0A1H3WTJ0-F1
#
_entry.id   AF-A0A1H3WTJ0-F1
#
_cell.length_a   1.000
_cell.length_b   1.000
_cell.length_c   1.000
_cell.angle_alpha   90.00
_cell.angle_beta   90.00
_cell.angle_gamma   90.00
#
_symmetry.space_group_name_H-M   'P 1'
#
loop_
_entity.id
_entity.type
_entity.pdbx_description
1 polymer ?
#
loop_
_entity_poly.entity_id
_entity_poly.type
_entity_poly.pdbx_seq_one_letter_code
_entity_poly.pdbx_strand_id
1 'polypeptide(L)' 'MEVTEFPRRNRLDLNTPAEKAIHDAIQEVEKVGADPKLTDIVIMLGKAKDLLSDFIDKE' A
#
# COMPACT_ATOMS: atom_id res chain seq x y z
N MET A 1 13.46 -21.17 -8.80
CA MET A 1 13.81 -19.86 -8.21
C MET A 1 13.48 -19.96 -6.74
N GLU A 2 14.47 -19.83 -5.84
CA GLU A 2 14.16 -19.69 -4.41
C GLU A 2 13.27 -18.47 -4.23
N VAL A 3 12.09 -18.68 -3.66
CA VAL A 3 11.22 -17.60 -3.23
C VAL A 3 11.90 -17.04 -1.99
N THR A 4 12.61 -15.92 -2.16
CA THR A 4 13.04 -15.15 -0.99
C THR A 4 11.79 -14.77 -0.18
N GLU A 5 11.74 -15.15 1.10
CA GLU A 5 10.62 -14.90 2.04
C GLU A 5 10.44 -13.41 2.39
N PHE A 6 11.00 -12.49 1.60
CA PHE A 6 10.73 -11.07 1.78
C PHE A 6 9.30 -10.79 1.34
N PRO A 7 8.47 -10.15 2.18
CA PRO A 7 7.10 -9.81 1.82
C PRO A 7 7.12 -8.88 0.61
N ARG A 8 6.64 -9.41 -0.52
CA ARG A 8 6.61 -8.71 -1.79
C ARG A 8 5.35 -7.86 -1.84
N ARG A 9 5.37 -6.69 -1.21
CA ARG A 9 4.22 -5.77 -1.13
C ARG A 9 3.81 -5.14 -2.48
N ASN A 10 4.55 -5.42 -3.54
CA ASN A 10 4.17 -5.16 -4.94
C ASN A 10 3.28 -6.27 -5.53
N ARG A 11 3.18 -7.45 -4.91
CA ARG A 11 2.27 -8.53 -5.24
C ARG A 11 0.97 -8.35 -4.46
N LEU A 12 -0.01 -7.68 -5.07
CA LEU A 12 -1.28 -7.37 -4.41
C LEU A 12 -2.07 -8.61 -3.97
N ASP A 13 -1.82 -9.76 -4.59
CA ASP A 13 -2.40 -11.05 -4.22
C ASP A 13 -1.83 -11.65 -2.92
N LEU A 14 -0.69 -11.13 -2.45
CA LEU A 14 -0.07 -11.50 -1.17
C LEU A 14 -0.38 -10.50 -0.05
N ASN A 15 -1.01 -9.37 -0.35
CA ASN A 15 -1.42 -8.41 0.67
C ASN A 15 -2.57 -8.99 1.52
N THR A 16 -2.55 -8.68 2.82
CA THR A 16 -3.73 -8.84 3.66
C THR A 16 -4.90 -7.97 3.16
N PRO A 17 -6.15 -8.27 3.54
CA PRO A 17 -7.30 -7.44 3.18
C PRO A 17 -7.14 -5.96 3.58
N ALA A 18 -6.47 -5.69 4.71
CA ALA A 18 -6.23 -4.33 5.19
C ALA A 18 -5.20 -3.58 4.34
N GLU A 19 -4.07 -4.19 3.99
CA GLU A 19 -3.08 -3.59 3.08
C GLU A 19 -3.69 -3.31 1.69
N LYS A 20 -4.53 -4.24 1.20
CA LYS A 20 -5.23 -4.07 -0.07
C LYS A 20 -6.24 -2.91 -0.01
N ALA A 21 -6.95 -2.72 1.10
CA ALA A 21 -7.88 -1.61 1.24
C ALA A 21 -7.18 -0.23 1.15
N ILE A 22 -5.99 -0.09 1.73
CA ILE A 22 -5.21 1.16 1.64
C ILE A 22 -4.71 1.37 0.20
N HIS A 23 -4.24 0.31 -0.46
CA HIS A 23 -3.87 0.37 -1.88
C HIS A 23 -5.06 0.80 -2.76
N ASP A 24 -6.22 0.19 -2.57
CA ASP A 24 -7.42 0.51 -3.35
C ASP A 24 -7.86 1.97 -3.10
N ALA A 25 -7.73 2.48 -1.87
CA ALA A 25 -7.96 3.89 -1.56
C ALA A 25 -7.00 4.84 -2.31
N ILE A 26 -5.71 4.49 -2.42
CA ILE A 26 -4.75 5.26 -3.24
C ILE A 26 -5.23 5.32 -4.69
N GLN A 27 -5.64 4.18 -5.26
CA GLN A 27 -6.14 4.11 -6.63
C GLN A 27 -7.37 5.00 -6.85
N GLU A 28 -8.29 5.07 -5.89
CA GLU A 28 -9.44 5.97 -5.98
C GLU A 28 -9.04 7.45 -5.95
N VAL A 29 -8.02 7.82 -5.15
CA VAL A 29 -7.50 9.20 -5.12
C VAL A 29 -6.83 9.57 -6.44
N GLU A 30 -6.03 8.67 -7.02
CA GLU A 30 -5.34 8.89 -8.30
C GLU A 30 -6.31 9.11 -9.47
N LYS A 31 -7.50 8.48 -9.43
CA LYS A 31 -8.55 8.67 -10.45
C LYS A 31 -9.14 10.08 -10.47
N VAL A 32 -9.01 10.85 -9.38
CA VAL A 32 -9.55 12.22 -9.30
C VAL A 32 -8.78 13.19 -10.20
N GLY A 33 -7.47 13.00 -10.36
CA GLY A 33 -6.62 13.80 -11.23
C GLY A 33 -5.22 14.05 -10.67
N ALA A 34 -4.47 14.93 -11.35
CA ALA A 34 -3.11 15.31 -10.97
C ALA A 34 -3.09 16.69 -10.30
N ASP A 35 -3.15 16.71 -8.96
CA ASP A 35 -3.04 17.91 -8.13
C ASP A 35 -2.09 17.66 -6.94
N PRO A 36 -1.24 18.62 -6.54
CA PRO A 36 -0.33 18.44 -5.42
C PRO A 36 -0.99 18.00 -4.10
N LYS A 37 -2.21 18.46 -3.82
CA LYS A 37 -2.96 18.04 -2.61
C LYS A 37 -3.40 16.58 -2.70
N LEU A 38 -3.73 16.10 -3.89
CA LEU A 38 -4.03 14.67 -4.11
C LEU A 38 -2.76 13.84 -3.96
N THR A 39 -1.62 14.34 -4.44
CA THR A 39 -0.31 13.72 -4.19
C THR A 39 0.00 13.63 -2.69
N ASP A 40 -0.26 14.69 -1.92
CA ASP A 40 -0.07 14.65 -0.46
C ASP A 40 -0.93 13.56 0.20
N ILE A 41 -2.19 13.41 -0.23
CA ILE A 41 -3.09 12.34 0.26
C ILE A 41 -2.53 10.96 -0.09
N VAL A 42 -2.09 10.73 -1.33
CA VAL A 42 -1.47 9.47 -1.76
C VAL A 42 -0.23 9.15 -0.92
N ILE A 43 0.62 10.15 -0.64
CA ILE A 43 1.80 9.98 0.23
C ILE A 43 1.40 9.57 1.65
N MET A 44 0.36 10.18 2.22
CA MET A 44 -0.13 9.82 3.56
C MET A 44 -0.66 8.39 3.60
N LEU A 45 -1.44 7.98 2.59
CA LEU A 45 -1.93 6.60 2.48
C LEU A 45 -0.79 5.60 2.28
N GLY A 46 0.22 5.95 1.48
CA GLY A 46 1.42 5.13 1.31
C GLY A 46 2.13 4.86 2.64
N LYS A 47 2.35 5.91 3.44
CA LYS A 47 2.92 5.79 4.79
C LYS A 47 2.05 4.93 5.72
N ALA A 48 0.73 5.07 5.64
CA ALA A 48 -0.19 4.25 6.43
C ALA A 48 -0.08 2.77 6.04
N LYS A 49 0.03 2.47 4.74
CA LYS A 49 0.27 1.11 4.25
C LYS A 49 1.61 0.57 4.76
N ASP A 50 2.68 1.34 4.69
CA ASP A 50 4.00 0.91 5.16
C ASP A 50 3.97 0.57 6.66
N LEU A 51 3.39 1.43 7.49
CA LEU A 51 3.25 1.19 8.93
C LEU A 51 2.42 -0.05 9.26
N LEU A 52 1.29 -0.24 8.58
CA LEU A 52 0.46 -1.43 8.75
C LEU A 52 1.24 -2.70 8.39
N SER A 53 1.97 -2.62 7.29
CA SER A 53 2.69 -3.78 6.79
C SER A 53 3.88 -4.12 7.72
N ASP A 54 4.55 -3.11 8.28
CA ASP A 54 5.62 -3.30 9.29
C ASP A 54 5.09 -3.88 10.61
N PHE A 55 3.80 -3.73 10.89
CA PHE A 55 3.12 -4.41 11.98
C PHE A 55 2.88 -5.89 11.63
N ILE A 56 2.35 -6.17 10.44
CA ILE A 56 2.08 -7.54 9.97
C ILE A 56 3.35 -8.38 9.91
N ASP A 57 4.45 -7.83 9.39
CA ASP A 57 5.72 -8.56 9.25
C ASP A 57 6.42 -8.87 10.59
N LYS A 58 5.97 -8.26 11.70
CA LYS A 58 6.48 -8.56 13.05
C LYS A 58 5.78 -9.72 13.73
N GLU A 59 4.63 -10.17 13.22
CA GLU A 59 3.87 -11.33 13.71
C GLU A 59 4.29 -12.63 13.01
#